data_AF-A0A420WGY1-F1
#
_entry.id   AF-A0A420WGY1-F1
#
_cell.length_a   1.000
_cell.length_b   1.000
_cell.length_c   1.000
_cell.angle_alpha   90.00
_cell.angle_beta   90.00
_cell.angle_gamma   90.00
#
_symmetry.space_group_name_H-M   'P 1'
#
loop_
_entity.id
_entity.type
_entity.pdbx_description
1 polymer ?
#
loop_
_entity_poly.entity_id
_entity_poly.type
_entity_poly.pdbx_seq_one_letter_code
_entity_poly.pdbx_strand_id
1 'polypeptide(L)'
;MNMKAYTIHPPGQAHRVTVVVRRSGGSGKGKALLAPATRDRLLAEAAEGESDADLAADYGLTEAQVRRLRHNHRVKLQALRRDIAARAAAEDEAEAQGAGEVPEPLKLAFRTLDGRTAILRRGAFLLDGRPADLRRIVAAANLVRAATGEALIRYPGVAPLIERACR
;
A
#
# COMPACT_ATOMS: atom_id res chain seq x y z
N MET A 1 -4.21 20.85 -25.26
CA MET A 1 -3.04 20.58 -26.11
C MET A 1 -1.99 21.63 -25.81
N ASN A 2 -0.85 21.26 -25.20
CA ASN A 2 0.23 22.22 -24.92
C ASN A 2 1.26 22.19 -26.07
N MET A 3 1.27 23.24 -26.89
CA MET A 3 2.30 23.46 -27.91
C MET A 3 3.37 24.37 -27.33
N LYS A 4 4.64 23.96 -27.41
CA LYS A 4 5.79 24.83 -27.12
C LYS A 4 6.48 25.12 -28.44
N ALA A 5 6.45 26.39 -28.84
CA ALA A 5 7.23 26.87 -29.97
C ALA A 5 8.64 27.23 -29.48
N TYR A 6 9.65 26.76 -30.19
CA TYR A 6 11.04 27.13 -29.96
C TYR A 6 11.54 27.85 -31.20
N THR A 7 12.06 29.05 -31.02
CA THR A 7 12.69 29.82 -32.08
C THR A 7 14.19 29.55 -32.00
N ILE A 8 14.75 28.99 -33.07
CA ILE A 8 16.19 28.71 -33.16
C ILE A 8 16.79 29.72 -34.15
N HIS A 9 17.91 30.34 -33.78
CA HIS A 9 18.68 31.22 -34.64
C HIS A 9 19.96 30.50 -35.07
N PRO A 10 19.94 29.76 -36.20
CA PRO A 10 21.16 29.16 -36.70
C PRO A 10 22.13 30.26 -37.20
N PRO A 11 23.43 30.16 -36.90
CA PRO A 11 24.40 31.16 -37.35
C PRO A 11 24.54 31.13 -38.88
N GLY A 12 24.44 32.30 -39.52
CA GLY A 12 24.68 32.48 -40.95
C GLY A 12 23.43 32.45 -41.86
N GLN A 13 22.21 32.39 -41.33
CA GLN A 13 20.99 32.49 -42.14
C GLN A 13 20.11 33.70 -41.73
N ALA A 14 19.66 34.47 -42.72
CA ALA A 14 18.84 35.67 -42.52
C ALA A 14 17.36 35.37 -42.17
N HIS A 15 16.93 34.10 -42.28
CA HIS A 15 15.54 33.72 -42.07
C HIS A 15 15.35 32.93 -40.77
N ARG A 16 14.33 33.33 -40.00
CA ARG A 16 13.93 32.68 -38.75
C ARG A 16 13.20 31.37 -39.07
N VAL A 17 13.69 30.26 -38.55
CA VAL A 17 13.02 28.95 -38.68
C VAL A 17 12.26 28.66 -37.39
N THR A 18 10.93 28.72 -37.45
CA THR A 18 10.06 28.32 -36.34
C THR A 18 9.82 26.82 -36.42
N VAL A 19 10.47 26.06 -35.54
CA VAL A 19 10.26 24.61 -35.47
C VAL A 19 9.07 24.32 -34.57
N VAL A 20 7.94 23.94 -35.18
CA VAL A 20 6.76 23.49 -34.45
C VAL A 20 6.92 22.02 -34.11
N VAL A 21 7.48 21.72 -32.94
CA VAL A 21 7.54 20.34 -32.44
C VAL A 21 6.15 19.93 -31.96
N ARG A 22 5.40 19.22 -32.82
CA ARG A 22 4.21 18.49 -32.38
C ARG A 22 4.65 17.33 -31.48
N ARG A 23 4.64 17.54 -30.17
CA ARG A 23 4.49 16.40 -29.25
C ARG A 23 3.10 15.85 -29.53
N SER A 24 3.03 14.73 -30.24
CA SER A 24 1.79 13.96 -30.34
C SER A 24 1.35 13.67 -28.91
N GLY A 25 0.29 14.35 -28.48
CA GLY A 25 -0.39 14.14 -27.21
C GLY A 25 -1.13 12.82 -27.23
N GLY A 26 -0.42 11.73 -27.48
CA GLY A 26 -0.91 10.37 -27.48
C GLY A 26 -1.14 9.90 -26.05
N SER A 27 -2.13 10.48 -25.38
CA SER A 27 -2.88 9.80 -24.32
C SER A 27 -3.89 8.83 -24.95
N GLY A 28 -3.44 8.07 -25.94
CA GLY A 28 -4.08 6.81 -26.31
C GLY A 28 -3.26 5.75 -25.61
N LYS A 29 -3.85 5.02 -24.65
CA LYS A 29 -3.30 3.72 -24.30
C LYS A 29 -3.28 2.93 -25.60
N GLY A 30 -2.13 2.90 -26.29
CA GLY A 30 -1.97 2.19 -27.55
C GLY A 30 -2.46 0.77 -27.35
N LYS A 31 -3.10 0.19 -28.38
CA LYS A 31 -3.57 -1.19 -28.33
C LYS A 31 -2.44 -2.07 -27.78
N ALA A 32 -2.75 -2.86 -26.75
CA ALA A 32 -1.76 -3.71 -26.12
C ALA A 32 -1.13 -4.62 -27.18
N LEU A 33 0.20 -4.64 -27.24
CA LEU A 33 0.95 -5.41 -28.24
C LEU A 33 0.67 -6.92 -28.11
N LEU A 34 0.47 -7.37 -26.88
CA LEU A 34 0.14 -8.75 -26.54
C LEU A 34 -0.97 -8.78 -25.49
N ALA A 35 -1.72 -9.88 -25.46
CA ALA A 35 -2.61 -10.19 -24.35
C ALA A 35 -1.81 -10.33 -23.04
N PRO A 36 -2.40 -10.01 -21.87
CA PRO A 36 -1.68 -10.04 -20.59
C PRO A 36 -0.96 -11.36 -20.30
N ALA A 37 -1.63 -12.51 -20.48
CA ALA A 37 -1.05 -13.83 -20.24
C ALA A 37 0.16 -14.12 -21.14
N THR A 38 0.04 -13.80 -22.44
CA THR A 38 1.12 -13.99 -23.42
C THR A 38 2.31 -13.08 -23.14
N ARG A 39 2.05 -11.82 -22.75
CA ARG A 39 3.10 -10.89 -22.33
C ARG A 39 3.84 -11.41 -21.11
N ASP A 40 3.11 -11.92 -20.13
CA ASP A 40 3.71 -12.36 -18.86
C ASP A 40 4.55 -13.62 -19.07
N ARG A 41 4.15 -14.50 -19.99
CA ARG A 41 4.96 -15.65 -20.44
C ARG A 41 6.25 -15.22 -21.14
N LEU A 42 6.17 -14.33 -22.13
CA LEU A 42 7.36 -13.76 -22.80
C LEU A 42 8.34 -13.15 -21.78
N LEU A 43 7.83 -12.42 -20.78
CA LEU A 43 8.67 -11.80 -19.76
C LEU A 43 9.32 -12.81 -18.79
N ALA A 44 8.69 -13.96 -18.57
CA ALA A 44 9.27 -15.07 -17.80
C ALA A 44 10.41 -15.73 -18.58
N GLU A 45 10.18 -16.11 -19.84
CA GLU A 45 11.20 -16.68 -20.73
C GLU A 45 12.38 -15.69 -20.93
N ALA A 46 12.10 -14.40 -21.04
CA ALA A 46 13.13 -13.34 -21.07
C ALA A 46 13.92 -13.17 -19.77
N ALA A 47 13.42 -13.65 -18.63
CA ALA A 47 14.12 -13.65 -17.35
C ALA A 47 14.99 -14.90 -17.18
N GLU A 48 14.65 -16.01 -17.85
CA GLU A 48 15.44 -17.25 -17.91
C GLU A 48 16.67 -17.11 -18.81
N GLY A 49 16.75 -16.04 -19.62
CA GLY A 49 17.95 -15.65 -20.35
C GLY A 49 17.81 -15.70 -21.87
N GLU A 50 16.61 -15.93 -22.39
CA GLU A 50 16.37 -15.96 -23.83
C GLU A 50 16.73 -14.63 -24.51
N SER A 51 17.19 -14.74 -25.76
CA SER A 51 17.61 -13.59 -26.55
C SER A 51 16.39 -12.79 -27.04
N ASP A 52 16.59 -11.48 -27.26
CA ASP A 52 15.51 -10.64 -27.78
C ASP A 52 15.07 -11.06 -29.20
N ALA A 53 15.96 -11.72 -29.95
CA ALA A 53 15.70 -12.19 -31.31
C ALA A 53 14.83 -13.46 -31.31
N ASP A 54 15.12 -14.41 -30.42
CA ASP A 54 14.35 -15.65 -30.31
C ASP A 54 12.93 -15.36 -29.81
N LEU A 55 12.81 -14.55 -28.75
CA LEU A 55 11.51 -14.08 -28.23
C LEU A 55 10.72 -13.26 -29.26
N ALA A 56 11.40 -12.52 -30.14
CA ALA A 56 10.73 -11.78 -31.20
C ALA A 56 10.12 -12.74 -32.24
N ALA A 57 10.86 -13.77 -32.63
CA ALA A 57 10.40 -14.80 -33.56
C ALA A 57 9.21 -15.58 -32.98
N ASP A 58 9.32 -16.06 -31.75
CA ASP A 58 8.33 -16.94 -31.12
C ASP A 58 6.97 -16.25 -30.87
N TYR A 59 7.01 -14.94 -30.60
CA TYR A 59 5.82 -14.16 -30.29
C TYR A 59 5.33 -13.27 -31.44
N GLY A 60 5.94 -13.37 -32.62
CA GLY A 60 5.58 -12.57 -33.80
C GLY A 60 5.76 -11.07 -33.56
N LEU A 61 6.79 -10.69 -32.80
CA LEU A 61 7.13 -9.31 -32.47
C LEU A 61 8.42 -8.89 -33.18
N THR A 62 8.72 -7.60 -33.14
CA THR A 62 10.06 -7.09 -33.48
C THR A 62 10.93 -7.05 -32.23
N GLU A 63 12.25 -7.21 -32.37
CA GLU A 63 13.21 -7.08 -31.26
C GLU A 63 13.08 -5.74 -30.51
N ALA A 64 12.74 -4.66 -31.23
CA ALA A 64 12.51 -3.35 -30.63
C ALA A 64 11.29 -3.36 -29.69
N GLN A 65 10.24 -4.11 -30.02
CA GLN A 65 9.07 -4.27 -29.17
C GLN A 65 9.39 -5.14 -27.95
N VAL A 66 10.14 -6.23 -28.12
CA VAL A 66 10.61 -7.07 -27.00
C VAL A 66 11.46 -6.27 -26.03
N ARG A 67 12.47 -5.53 -26.53
CA ARG A 67 13.31 -4.63 -25.72
C ARG A 67 12.49 -3.62 -24.93
N ARG A 68 11.49 -3.01 -25.57
CA ARG A 68 10.59 -2.06 -24.91
C ARG A 68 9.75 -2.71 -23.82
N LEU A 69 9.24 -3.93 -24.05
CA LEU A 69 8.49 -4.70 -23.05
C LEU A 69 9.36 -5.02 -21.83
N ARG A 70 10.57 -5.53 -22.05
CA ARG A 70 11.54 -5.84 -20.98
C ARG A 70 11.90 -4.60 -20.18
N HIS A 71 12.20 -3.48 -20.84
CA HIS A 71 12.50 -2.22 -20.16
C HIS A 71 11.35 -1.74 -19.27
N ASN A 72 10.13 -1.69 -19.82
CA ASN A 72 8.96 -1.27 -19.06
C ASN A 72 8.69 -2.18 -17.86
N HIS A 73 8.90 -3.49 -18.03
CA HIS A 73 8.74 -4.45 -16.94
C HIS A 73 9.75 -4.21 -15.82
N ARG A 74 11.04 -3.99 -16.15
CA ARG A 74 12.08 -3.66 -15.17
C ARG A 74 11.75 -2.38 -14.38
N VAL A 75 11.30 -1.33 -15.08
CA VAL A 75 10.89 -0.07 -14.43
C VAL A 75 9.72 -0.29 -13.46
N LYS A 76 8.71 -1.07 -13.87
CA LYS A 76 7.56 -1.41 -13.00
C LYS A 76 7.99 -2.23 -11.78
N LEU A 77 8.84 -3.23 -11.96
CA LEU A 77 9.37 -4.03 -10.86
C LEU A 77 10.17 -3.18 -9.88
N GLN A 78 10.99 -2.24 -10.37
CA GLN A 78 11.74 -1.34 -9.51
C GLN A 78 10.83 -0.41 -8.71
N ALA A 79 9.76 0.10 -9.32
CA ALA A 79 8.76 0.90 -8.61
C ALA A 79 8.06 0.07 -7.52
N LEU A 80 7.60 -1.14 -7.85
CA LEU A 80 6.98 -2.05 -6.87
C LEU A 80 7.92 -2.37 -5.70
N ARG A 81 9.21 -2.63 -5.98
CA ARG A 81 10.21 -2.87 -4.94
C ARG A 81 10.41 -1.66 -4.03
N ARG A 82 10.42 -0.45 -4.59
CA ARG A 82 10.49 0.78 -3.80
C ARG A 82 9.25 0.98 -2.95
N ASP A 83 8.07 0.71 -3.48
CA ASP A 83 6.82 0.82 -2.73
C ASP A 83 6.76 -0.19 -1.58
N ILE A 84 7.20 -1.44 -1.82
CA ILE A 84 7.32 -2.46 -0.78
C ILE A 84 8.33 -2.04 0.28
N ALA A 85 9.50 -1.55 -0.13
CA ALA A 85 10.54 -1.08 0.80
C ALA A 85 10.07 0.15 1.61
N ALA A 86 9.35 1.08 0.99
CA ALA A 86 8.78 2.24 1.68
C ALA A 86 7.69 1.83 2.67
N ARG A 87 6.89 0.81 2.35
CA ARG A 87 5.90 0.26 3.28
C ARG A 87 6.56 -0.48 4.44
N ALA A 88 7.58 -1.28 4.18
CA ALA A 88 8.35 -1.94 5.22
C ALA A 88 9.03 -0.92 6.14
N ALA A 89 9.65 0.12 5.59
CA ALA A 89 10.23 1.21 6.39
C ALA A 89 9.18 1.98 7.19
N ALA A 90 7.98 2.20 6.64
CA ALA A 90 6.87 2.81 7.38
C ALA A 90 6.30 1.89 8.47
N GLU A 91 6.33 0.57 8.27
CA GLU A 91 5.97 -0.43 9.29
C GLU A 91 7.04 -0.49 10.39
N ASP A 92 8.33 -0.46 10.04
CA ASP A 92 9.44 -0.37 10.99
C ASP A 92 9.43 0.96 11.76
N GLU A 93 9.12 2.08 11.09
CA GLU A 93 8.91 3.38 11.75
C GLU A 93 7.65 3.36 12.61
N ALA A 94 6.57 2.68 12.20
CA ALA A 94 5.38 2.50 13.02
C ALA A 94 5.60 1.53 14.19
N GLU A 95 6.55 0.61 14.10
CA GLU A 95 6.96 -0.26 15.20
C GLU A 95 7.93 0.48 16.15
N ALA A 96 8.85 1.28 15.61
CA ALA A 96 9.78 2.11 16.38
C ALA A 96 9.08 3.32 17.05
N GLN A 97 8.08 3.91 16.39
CA GLN A 97 7.23 4.98 16.94
C GLN A 97 5.99 4.42 17.67
N GLY A 98 5.74 3.11 17.56
CA GLY A 98 4.51 2.45 18.00
C GLY A 98 4.73 1.12 18.72
N ALA A 99 5.83 1.00 19.47
CA ALA A 99 5.77 0.54 20.86
C ALA A 99 5.02 1.56 21.74
N GLY A 100 3.93 2.17 21.25
CA GLY A 100 2.58 1.74 21.59
C GLY A 100 2.47 1.05 22.94
N GLU A 101 2.93 1.70 24.00
CA GLU A 101 2.60 1.31 25.35
C GLU A 101 1.08 1.43 25.44
N VAL A 102 0.41 0.29 25.25
CA VAL A 102 -1.03 0.17 25.46
C VAL A 102 -1.29 0.86 26.79
N PRO A 103 -2.09 1.95 26.83
CA PRO A 103 -2.28 2.71 28.07
C PRO A 103 -2.54 1.75 29.22
N GLU A 104 -1.93 1.95 30.39
CA GLU A 104 -2.05 1.04 31.54
C GLU A 104 -3.50 0.54 31.81
N PRO A 105 -4.56 1.37 31.67
CA PRO A 105 -5.94 0.90 31.78
C PRO A 105 -6.33 -0.22 30.81
N LEU A 106 -5.81 -0.20 29.59
CA LEU A 106 -6.08 -1.21 28.57
C LEU A 106 -5.27 -2.49 28.81
N LYS A 107 -4.00 -2.39 29.21
CA LYS A 107 -3.22 -3.57 29.64
C LYS A 107 -3.93 -4.31 30.78
N LEU A 108 -4.52 -3.57 31.72
CA LEU A 108 -5.30 -4.13 32.81
C LEU A 108 -6.60 -4.79 32.32
N ALA A 109 -7.30 -4.18 31.36
CA ALA A 109 -8.51 -4.76 30.77
C ALA A 109 -8.24 -6.07 30.01
N PHE A 110 -7.15 -6.11 29.22
CA PHE A 110 -6.73 -7.32 28.51
C PHE A 110 -6.34 -8.44 29.49
N ARG A 111 -5.59 -8.13 30.56
CA ARG A 111 -5.26 -9.10 31.62
C ARG A 111 -6.49 -9.65 32.34
N THR A 112 -7.48 -8.80 32.61
CA THR A 112 -8.73 -9.20 33.28
C THR A 112 -9.55 -10.19 32.44
N LEU A 113 -9.52 -10.03 31.11
CA LEU A 113 -10.31 -10.83 30.17
C LEU A 113 -9.56 -12.06 29.63
N ASP A 114 -8.42 -12.39 30.22
CA ASP A 114 -7.49 -13.48 29.88
C ASP A 114 -7.98 -14.48 28.80
N GLY A 115 -7.40 -14.41 27.61
CA GLY A 115 -7.72 -15.31 26.48
C GLY A 115 -9.02 -15.02 25.72
N ARG A 116 -9.94 -14.19 26.25
CA ARG A 116 -11.17 -13.77 25.55
C ARG A 116 -10.95 -12.60 24.60
N THR A 117 -9.80 -11.96 24.67
CA THR A 117 -9.45 -10.81 23.84
C THR A 117 -8.27 -11.11 22.94
N ALA A 118 -8.31 -10.60 21.71
CA ALA A 118 -7.19 -10.69 20.79
C ALA A 118 -6.96 -9.36 20.09
N ILE A 119 -5.68 -9.02 19.88
CA ILE A 119 -5.27 -7.85 19.11
C ILE A 119 -5.02 -8.32 17.68
N LEU A 120 -5.74 -7.75 16.71
CA LEU A 120 -5.53 -8.01 15.30
C LEU A 120 -4.50 -7.04 14.71
N ARG A 121 -3.87 -7.45 13.61
CA ARG A 121 -3.00 -6.57 12.81
C ARG A 121 -3.78 -5.31 12.42
N ARG A 122 -3.19 -4.12 12.62
CA ARG A 122 -3.76 -2.77 12.37
C ARG A 122 -4.69 -2.17 13.44
N GLY A 123 -4.57 -2.59 14.70
CA GLY A 123 -5.26 -1.92 15.83
C GLY A 123 -6.76 -2.21 15.92
N ALA A 124 -7.23 -3.28 15.28
CA ALA A 124 -8.55 -3.84 15.53
C ALA A 124 -8.49 -4.84 16.70
N PHE A 125 -9.56 -4.95 17.48
CA PHE A 125 -9.61 -5.85 18.63
C PHE A 125 -10.76 -6.85 18.51
N LEU A 126 -10.56 -8.02 19.09
CA LEU A 126 -11.58 -9.05 19.23
C LEU A 126 -11.96 -9.22 20.70
N LEU A 127 -13.24 -9.48 20.95
CA LEU A 127 -13.78 -9.98 22.21
C LEU A 127 -14.62 -11.22 21.90
N ASP A 128 -14.27 -12.37 22.48
CA ASP A 128 -14.91 -13.67 22.24
C ASP A 128 -15.03 -14.00 20.74
N GLY A 129 -13.97 -13.70 19.97
CA GLY A 129 -13.91 -13.94 18.52
C GLY A 129 -14.69 -12.93 17.66
N ARG A 130 -15.31 -11.90 18.25
CA ARG A 130 -16.06 -10.86 17.50
C ARG A 130 -15.32 -9.52 17.49
N PRO A 131 -15.36 -8.77 16.37
CA PRO A 131 -14.82 -7.41 16.32
C PRO A 131 -15.43 -6.51 17.40
N ALA A 132 -14.56 -5.88 18.20
CA ALA A 132 -14.95 -5.04 19.32
C ALA A 132 -14.05 -3.81 19.42
N ASP A 133 -14.63 -2.68 19.81
CA ASP A 133 -13.88 -1.46 20.11
C ASP A 133 -13.29 -1.52 21.52
N LEU A 134 -12.22 -0.75 21.78
CA LEU A 134 -11.56 -0.66 23.08
C LEU A 134 -12.52 -0.36 24.24
N ARG A 135 -13.53 0.48 24.03
CA ARG A 135 -14.56 0.79 25.05
C ARG A 135 -15.36 -0.44 25.46
N ARG A 136 -15.69 -1.32 24.50
CA ARG A 136 -16.42 -2.57 24.78
C ARG A 136 -15.56 -3.55 25.57
N ILE A 137 -14.27 -3.61 25.26
CA ILE A 137 -13.30 -4.44 25.99
C ILE A 137 -13.18 -3.96 27.45
N VAL A 138 -13.01 -2.66 27.68
CA VAL A 138 -12.95 -2.12 29.05
C VAL A 138 -14.27 -2.33 29.80
N ALA A 139 -15.42 -2.15 29.13
CA ALA A 139 -16.72 -2.41 29.75
C ALA A 139 -16.87 -3.88 30.16
N ALA A 140 -16.47 -4.82 29.29
CA ALA A 140 -16.48 -6.25 29.60
C ALA A 140 -15.53 -6.60 30.76
N ALA A 141 -14.33 -6.01 30.78
CA ALA A 141 -13.39 -6.19 31.89
C ALA A 141 -13.99 -5.66 33.21
N ASN A 142 -14.63 -4.49 33.19
CA ASN A 142 -15.29 -3.92 34.37
C ASN A 142 -16.43 -4.78 34.91
N LEU A 143 -17.15 -5.51 34.05
CA LEU A 143 -18.18 -6.46 34.50
C LEU A 143 -17.56 -7.63 35.27
N VAL A 144 -16.42 -8.16 34.81
CA VAL A 144 -15.68 -9.22 35.52
C VAL A 144 -15.16 -8.71 36.86
N ARG A 145 -14.51 -7.53 36.88
CA ARG A 145 -13.97 -6.93 38.10
C ARG A 145 -15.06 -6.59 39.13
N ALA A 146 -16.22 -6.13 38.69
CA ALA A 146 -17.36 -5.88 39.57
C ALA A 146 -17.84 -7.18 40.25
N ALA A 147 -17.85 -8.30 39.52
CA ALA A 147 -18.24 -9.60 40.07
C ALA A 147 -17.20 -10.15 41.07
N THR A 148 -15.91 -9.82 40.89
CA THR A 148 -14.82 -10.24 41.79
C THR A 148 -14.55 -9.26 42.94
N GLY A 149 -15.30 -8.15 43.03
CA GLY A 149 -15.12 -7.12 44.05
C GLY A 149 -13.88 -6.25 43.86
N GLU A 150 -13.31 -6.24 42.65
CA GLU A 150 -12.14 -5.44 42.32
C GLU A 150 -12.48 -4.01 41.85
N ALA A 151 -11.51 -3.11 41.95
CA ALA A 151 -11.66 -1.73 41.50
C ALA A 151 -11.93 -1.63 39.98
N LEU A 152 -12.88 -0.79 39.57
CA LEU A 152 -13.21 -0.60 38.16
C LEU A 152 -12.10 0.17 37.42
N ILE A 153 -11.86 -0.21 36.16
CA ILE A 153 -10.94 0.45 35.23
C ILE A 153 -11.62 1.72 34.69
N ARG A 154 -10.96 2.87 34.86
CA ARG A 154 -11.42 4.15 34.32
C ARG A 154 -10.91 4.34 32.88
N TYR A 155 -11.81 4.58 31.94
CA TYR A 155 -11.46 4.81 30.54
C TYR A 155 -12.43 5.82 29.87
N PRO A 156 -11.95 6.70 28.98
CA PRO A 156 -12.80 7.70 28.31
C PRO A 156 -13.99 7.07 27.57
N GLY A 157 -15.21 7.49 27.94
CA GLY A 157 -16.45 7.01 27.33
C GLY A 157 -16.94 5.64 27.85
N VAL A 158 -16.36 5.12 28.94
CA VAL A 158 -16.88 3.97 29.70
C VAL A 158 -17.24 4.48 31.10
N ALA A 159 -18.52 4.72 31.34
CA ALA A 159 -18.97 5.15 32.66
C ALA A 159 -18.74 4.02 33.68
N PRO A 160 -18.16 4.31 34.87
CA PRO A 160 -18.17 3.34 35.95
C PRO A 160 -19.63 3.01 36.29
N LEU A 161 -19.97 1.73 36.36
CA LEU A 161 -21.34 1.25 36.62
C LEU A 161 -21.91 1.61 38.01
N ILE A 162 -21.22 2.48 38.76
CA ILE A 162 -21.48 2.80 40.17
C ILE A 162 -22.77 3.62 40.37
N GLU A 163 -23.41 4.16 39.31
CA GLU A 163 -24.59 5.03 39.49
C GLU A 163 -25.95 4.42 39.13
N ARG A 164 -26.07 3.12 38.82
CA ARG A 164 -27.38 2.50 38.51
C ARG A 164 -28.01 1.67 39.63
N ALA A 165 -27.37 1.55 40.79
CA ALA A 165 -27.91 0.79 41.93
C ALA A 165 -28.64 1.65 42.99
N CYS A 166 -28.78 2.97 42.80
CA CYS A 166 -29.43 3.88 43.76
C CYS A 166 -30.57 4.72 43.15
N ARG A 167 -31.43 4.14 42.32
CA ARG A 167 -32.74 4.73 42.00
C ARG A 167 -33.86 3.73 42.24
#